data_AF-A0A969T7B8-F1
#
_entry.id   AF-A0A969T7B8-F1
#
_cell.length_a   1.000
_cell.length_b   1.000
_cell.length_c   1.000
_cell.angle_alpha   90.00
_cell.angle_beta   90.00
_cell.angle_gamma   90.00
#
_symmetry.space_group_name_H-M   'P 1'
#
loop_
_entity.id
_entity.type
_entity.pdbx_description
1 polymer ?
#
loop_
_entity_poly.entity_id
_entity_poly.type
_entity_poly.pdbx_seq_one_letter_code
_entity_poly.pdbx_strand_id
1 'polypeptide(L)'
;MKEYKLIVQEFRGVGMPPPDYEDALAFPIDNLKPYMSHTYSGKSPAKKGGFLPDDTSRLPAFQNERYEMEWKGLVKKMSKPEICVYKHHASMFNLCDFSGGTTKYNKGDVARWKSNIKKIYAIILDYDEGQTWKNVKEGLKNYEYFAYSSFNNNWDKKNKCIDKSIEKFRVVLPLKKPVEGKGDDQTDIDIRKKALTDFFRFGKKIDESTFTASRVFYRYSSSPDVERKACTWFEHNEGELLDLYSFEASEFKELEPGEIIEYNDSDRQGLLEAIKSLPEGVMHQPDVFRLITICKTLSINKASIQDAMNGKIDPSSTADFHDSYKKAKVGGFNMGPAKALIKSLGGDVSSIKQKESTNRQEVLEICEPILNDREDLKKIESDIEKRTAYFLKDPQKRIASP
;
A
#
# COMPACT_ATOMS: atom_id res chain seq x y z
N MET A 1 5.81 17.43 -32.53
CA MET A 1 6.53 17.53 -31.22
C MET A 1 7.74 16.62 -31.30
N LYS A 2 8.92 17.02 -30.79
CA LYS A 2 10.03 16.07 -30.60
C LYS A 2 9.59 15.07 -29.53
N GLU A 3 9.44 13.79 -29.88
CA GLU A 3 9.26 12.75 -28.88
C GLU A 3 10.49 12.76 -27.96
N TYR A 4 10.28 12.98 -26.66
CA TYR A 4 11.35 12.86 -25.68
C TYR A 4 11.59 11.38 -25.40
N LYS A 5 12.85 11.01 -25.18
CA LYS A 5 13.17 9.65 -24.74
C LYS A 5 12.74 9.47 -23.28
N LEU A 6 12.14 8.33 -23.00
CA LEU A 6 11.69 7.88 -21.70
C LEU A 6 12.83 7.14 -21.02
N ILE A 7 12.97 7.30 -19.71
CA ILE A 7 13.77 6.36 -18.91
C ILE A 7 12.85 5.24 -18.46
N VAL A 8 13.17 4.02 -18.88
CA VAL A 8 12.50 2.80 -18.42
C VAL A 8 13.43 2.10 -17.45
N GLN A 9 12.90 1.74 -16.29
CA GLN A 9 13.58 0.84 -15.35
C GLN A 9 12.82 -0.47 -15.33
N GLU A 10 13.49 -1.56 -15.69
CA GLU A 10 12.95 -2.92 -15.60
C GLU A 10 13.61 -3.69 -14.46
N PHE A 11 12.79 -4.41 -13.71
CA PHE A 11 13.21 -5.23 -12.59
C PHE A 11 12.87 -6.68 -12.90
N ARG A 12 13.88 -7.55 -12.95
CA ARG A 12 13.70 -9.01 -13.12
C ARG A 12 14.07 -9.73 -11.84
N GLY A 13 13.14 -10.54 -11.32
CA GLY A 13 13.40 -11.42 -10.19
C GLY A 13 14.05 -12.72 -10.65
N VAL A 14 15.26 -13.00 -10.19
CA VAL A 14 15.87 -14.33 -10.32
C VAL A 14 15.53 -15.11 -9.05
N GLY A 15 14.46 -15.92 -9.08
CA GLY A 15 14.16 -16.87 -8.01
C GLY A 15 13.60 -16.27 -6.72
N MET A 16 12.64 -15.34 -6.79
CA MET A 16 11.88 -14.96 -5.59
C MET A 16 10.95 -16.10 -5.15
N PRO A 17 10.96 -16.51 -3.86
CA PRO A 17 9.76 -17.08 -3.28
C PRO A 17 8.66 -15.99 -3.23
N PRO A 18 7.38 -16.33 -3.47
CA PRO A 18 6.30 -15.36 -3.45
C PRO A 18 6.24 -14.64 -2.09
N PRO A 19 5.84 -13.35 -2.04
CA PRO A 19 5.58 -12.65 -0.79
C PRO A 19 4.51 -13.35 0.06
N ASP A 20 3.61 -14.08 -0.61
CA ASP A 20 2.51 -14.82 -0.01
C ASP A 20 2.68 -16.32 -0.40
N TYR A 21 3.25 -17.11 0.51
CA TYR A 21 3.53 -18.54 0.31
C TYR A 21 2.26 -19.40 0.10
N GLU A 22 1.07 -18.84 0.28
CA GLU A 22 -0.22 -19.54 0.14
C GLU A 22 -0.64 -19.77 -1.33
N ASP A 23 -0.21 -18.92 -2.27
CA ASP A 23 -0.61 -19.03 -3.68
C ASP A 23 0.05 -20.23 -4.42
N ALA A 24 1.11 -20.83 -3.85
CA ALA A 24 1.82 -21.96 -4.45
C ALA A 24 1.11 -23.32 -4.30
N LEU A 25 0.15 -23.43 -3.38
CA LEU A 25 -0.52 -24.70 -3.04
C LEU A 25 -1.81 -24.96 -3.83
N ALA A 26 -2.17 -24.11 -4.80
CA ALA A 26 -3.45 -24.18 -5.50
C ALA A 26 -3.43 -24.96 -6.83
N PHE A 27 -2.31 -25.54 -7.26
CA PHE A 27 -2.22 -26.32 -8.51
C PHE A 27 -2.09 -27.83 -8.25
N PRO A 28 -2.84 -28.69 -8.98
CA PRO A 28 -2.56 -30.12 -9.00
C PRO A 28 -1.16 -30.35 -9.58
N ILE A 29 -0.30 -30.99 -8.80
CA ILE A 29 1.12 -31.25 -9.11
C ILE A 29 1.29 -32.14 -10.37
N ASP A 30 0.23 -32.79 -10.81
CA ASP A 30 0.30 -33.84 -11.84
C ASP A 30 0.62 -33.35 -13.26
N ASN A 31 0.47 -32.04 -13.56
CA ASN A 31 0.73 -31.48 -14.89
C ASN A 31 2.11 -30.80 -15.08
N LEU A 32 3.00 -30.83 -14.08
CA LEU A 32 4.31 -30.13 -14.13
C LEU A 32 5.52 -31.05 -14.40
N LYS A 33 5.30 -32.34 -14.70
CA LYS A 33 6.38 -33.34 -14.85
C LYS A 33 7.48 -33.05 -15.90
N PRO A 34 7.30 -32.27 -16.99
CA PRO A 34 8.41 -32.00 -17.91
C PRO A 34 9.34 -30.86 -17.47
N TYR A 35 9.01 -30.07 -16.44
CA TYR A 35 9.72 -28.82 -16.13
C TYR A 35 10.53 -28.83 -14.83
N MET A 36 10.61 -29.97 -14.12
CA MET A 36 11.34 -30.08 -12.86
C MET A 36 12.37 -31.22 -12.92
N SER A 37 13.48 -31.00 -13.64
CA SER A 37 14.64 -31.89 -13.62
C SER A 37 15.86 -31.24 -12.95
N HIS A 38 15.67 -30.56 -11.83
CA HIS A 38 16.74 -30.26 -10.88
C HIS A 38 16.28 -30.69 -9.50
N THR A 39 16.76 -31.87 -9.10
CA THR A 39 16.56 -32.47 -7.78
C THR A 39 17.19 -31.60 -6.70
N TYR A 40 16.37 -30.94 -5.90
CA TYR A 40 16.78 -30.38 -4.61
C TYR A 40 16.73 -31.51 -3.57
N SER A 41 17.87 -32.14 -3.31
CA SER A 41 18.01 -33.10 -2.21
C SER A 41 18.35 -32.34 -0.93
N GLY A 42 17.34 -31.86 -0.21
CA GLY A 42 17.50 -31.17 1.07
C GLY A 42 16.44 -31.59 2.06
N LYS A 43 16.86 -32.31 3.11
CA LYS A 43 16.01 -32.78 4.22
C LYS A 43 15.24 -31.61 4.85
N SER A 44 13.95 -31.79 5.06
CA SER A 44 13.06 -30.87 5.77
C SER A 44 13.48 -30.73 7.24
N PRO A 45 13.81 -29.53 7.75
CA PRO A 45 13.94 -29.32 9.18
C PRO A 45 12.56 -29.04 9.79
N ALA A 46 12.26 -29.77 10.86
CA ALA A 46 11.04 -29.69 11.62
C ALA A 46 10.75 -28.28 12.16
N LYS A 47 9.45 -27.98 12.26
CA LYS A 47 8.82 -26.86 12.96
C LYS A 47 9.42 -26.66 14.37
N LYS A 48 10.27 -25.65 14.53
CA LYS A 48 10.48 -24.93 15.81
C LYS A 48 10.75 -23.47 15.49
N GLY A 49 9.97 -22.59 16.11
CA GLY A 49 9.99 -21.13 15.90
C GLY A 49 11.31 -20.50 16.35
N GLY A 50 12.27 -20.46 15.42
CA GLY A 50 13.49 -19.69 15.54
C GLY A 50 13.48 -18.57 14.51
N PHE A 51 13.78 -17.37 14.98
CA PHE A 51 14.05 -16.16 14.21
C PHE A 51 14.83 -16.44 12.92
N LEU A 52 14.36 -15.92 11.79
CA LEU A 52 15.23 -15.70 10.64
C LEU A 52 16.32 -14.71 11.05
N PRO A 53 17.61 -15.00 10.81
CA PRO A 53 18.67 -14.04 11.02
C PRO A 53 18.47 -12.85 10.07
N ASP A 54 18.90 -11.68 10.54
CA ASP A 54 18.90 -10.36 9.88
C ASP A 54 19.89 -10.31 8.69
N ASP A 55 19.88 -11.37 7.87
CA ASP A 55 20.76 -11.57 6.73
C ASP A 55 20.07 -11.08 5.45
N THR A 56 19.97 -9.75 5.33
CA THR A 56 19.53 -9.07 4.10
C THR A 56 20.42 -9.38 2.88
N SER A 57 21.55 -10.11 3.06
CA SER A 57 22.41 -10.55 1.95
C SER A 57 21.80 -11.65 1.07
N ARG A 58 20.60 -12.14 1.41
CA ARG A 58 19.89 -13.20 0.67
C ARG A 58 18.63 -12.75 -0.05
N LEU A 59 18.35 -11.44 -0.14
CA LEU A 59 17.33 -11.00 -1.08
C LEU A 59 17.86 -11.32 -2.49
N PRO A 60 17.10 -12.08 -3.32
CA PRO A 60 17.55 -12.37 -4.67
C PRO A 60 17.84 -11.04 -5.37
N ALA A 61 19.07 -10.89 -5.86
CA ALA A 61 19.49 -9.67 -6.52
C ALA A 61 18.55 -9.40 -7.70
N PHE A 62 17.76 -8.34 -7.60
CA PHE A 62 16.97 -7.89 -8.74
C PHE A 62 17.94 -7.36 -9.78
N GLN A 63 17.87 -7.89 -11.00
CA GLN A 63 18.51 -7.22 -12.12
C GLN A 63 17.67 -5.99 -12.44
N ASN A 64 18.24 -4.81 -12.16
CA ASN A 64 17.67 -3.52 -12.52
C ASN A 64 18.33 -3.04 -13.82
N GLU A 65 17.59 -3.10 -14.92
CA GLU A 65 18.01 -2.58 -16.21
C GLU A 65 17.41 -1.17 -16.40
N ARG A 66 18.28 -0.18 -16.59
CA ARG A 66 17.91 1.20 -16.88
C ARG A 66 18.33 1.55 -18.31
N TYR A 67 17.39 1.99 -19.14
CA TYR A 67 17.67 2.37 -20.52
C TYR A 67 16.74 3.48 -21.02
N GLU A 68 17.18 4.17 -22.08
CA GLU A 68 16.37 5.16 -22.78
C GLU A 68 15.56 4.50 -23.90
N MET A 69 14.31 4.89 -24.06
CA MET A 69 13.43 4.36 -25.10
C MET A 69 12.42 5.41 -25.58
N GLU A 70 12.10 5.42 -26.87
CA GLU A 70 10.99 6.22 -27.40
C GLU A 70 9.65 5.57 -27.04
N TRP A 71 8.58 6.37 -26.95
CA TRP A 71 7.25 5.87 -26.60
C TRP A 71 6.78 4.73 -27.51
N LYS A 72 6.94 4.88 -28.82
CA LYS A 72 6.61 3.81 -29.78
C LYS A 72 7.42 2.53 -29.56
N GLY A 73 8.68 2.66 -29.16
CA GLY A 73 9.53 1.53 -28.79
C GLY A 73 8.99 0.80 -27.55
N LEU A 74 8.54 1.57 -26.55
CA LEU A 74 7.95 1.03 -25.33
C LEU A 74 6.61 0.33 -25.62
N VAL A 75 5.72 0.96 -26.39
CA VAL A 75 4.45 0.35 -26.84
C VAL A 75 4.71 -0.98 -27.54
N LYS A 76 5.65 -1.02 -28.50
CA LYS A 76 6.03 -2.25 -29.21
C LYS A 76 6.56 -3.32 -28.25
N LYS A 77 7.40 -2.95 -27.28
CA LYS A 77 7.92 -3.87 -26.25
C LYS A 77 6.82 -4.40 -25.33
N MET A 78 5.88 -3.54 -24.95
CA MET A 78 4.77 -3.86 -24.04
C MET A 78 3.61 -4.59 -24.70
N SER A 79 3.50 -4.56 -26.04
CA SER A 79 2.48 -5.30 -26.81
C SER A 79 2.62 -6.82 -26.74
N LYS A 80 3.77 -7.31 -26.30
CA LYS A 80 4.07 -8.75 -26.21
C LYS A 80 4.01 -9.19 -24.75
N PRO A 81 3.10 -10.12 -24.38
CA PRO A 81 3.00 -10.58 -23.00
C PRO A 81 4.21 -11.44 -22.63
N GLU A 82 4.71 -11.28 -21.42
CA GLU A 82 5.64 -12.22 -20.80
C GLU A 82 4.87 -13.46 -20.33
N ILE A 83 5.24 -14.64 -20.84
CA ILE A 83 4.61 -15.89 -20.41
C ILE A 83 5.31 -16.38 -19.15
N CYS A 84 4.58 -16.43 -18.03
CA CYS A 84 5.12 -16.78 -16.73
C CYS A 84 4.18 -17.76 -16.02
N VAL A 85 4.74 -18.81 -15.41
CA VAL A 85 3.95 -19.74 -14.58
C VAL A 85 3.35 -19.02 -13.37
N TYR A 86 4.15 -18.15 -12.74
CA TYR A 86 3.77 -17.39 -11.56
C TYR A 86 3.92 -15.89 -11.78
N LYS A 87 3.03 -15.11 -11.16
CA LYS A 87 3.01 -13.63 -11.25
C LYS A 87 4.36 -13.00 -10.87
N HIS A 88 5.01 -13.50 -9.81
CA HIS A 88 6.27 -12.95 -9.30
C HIS A 88 7.48 -13.24 -10.21
N HIS A 89 7.32 -14.05 -11.26
CA HIS A 89 8.33 -14.22 -12.31
C HIS A 89 8.23 -13.18 -13.43
N ALA A 90 7.09 -12.48 -13.53
CA ALA A 90 6.94 -11.42 -14.51
C ALA A 90 7.82 -10.23 -14.13
N SER A 91 8.47 -9.64 -15.12
CA SER A 91 9.27 -8.43 -14.92
C SER A 91 8.37 -7.29 -14.44
N MET A 92 8.94 -6.40 -13.64
CA MET A 92 8.27 -5.16 -13.25
C MET A 92 8.93 -3.98 -13.93
N PHE A 93 8.22 -2.87 -14.04
CA PHE A 93 8.77 -1.64 -14.57
C PHE A 93 8.20 -0.40 -13.90
N ASN A 94 8.90 0.72 -14.05
CA ASN A 94 8.34 2.05 -13.87
C ASN A 94 8.88 2.99 -14.96
N LEU A 95 8.27 4.17 -15.05
CA LEU A 95 8.63 5.20 -16.03
C LEU A 95 9.13 6.45 -15.30
N CYS A 96 10.08 6.21 -14.39
CA CYS A 96 10.75 7.23 -13.59
C CYS A 96 12.25 7.22 -13.84
N ASP A 97 12.90 8.36 -13.66
CA ASP A 97 14.35 8.50 -13.52
C ASP A 97 14.65 8.86 -12.06
N PHE A 98 15.67 8.25 -11.45
CA PHE A 98 16.10 8.53 -10.09
C PHE A 98 17.47 9.23 -10.02
N SER A 99 17.65 10.07 -8.99
CA SER A 99 18.90 10.71 -8.57
C SER A 99 19.76 9.70 -7.85
N GLY A 100 20.58 9.02 -8.65
CA GLY A 100 21.59 8.10 -8.19
C GLY A 100 22.27 7.53 -9.42
N GLY A 101 23.51 7.95 -9.66
CA GLY A 101 24.38 7.18 -10.53
C GLY A 101 24.57 5.80 -9.94
N THR A 102 24.89 4.82 -10.78
CA THR A 102 25.22 3.43 -10.43
C THR A 102 26.44 3.27 -9.50
N THR A 103 26.84 4.28 -8.72
CA THR A 103 28.10 4.27 -7.99
C THR A 103 28.04 5.09 -6.70
N LYS A 104 28.40 4.44 -5.58
CA LYS A 104 28.67 4.92 -4.21
C LYS A 104 27.59 4.74 -3.13
N TYR A 105 26.77 3.69 -3.24
CA TYR A 105 26.44 2.90 -2.04
C TYR A 105 27.22 1.58 -2.14
N ASN A 106 27.68 1.05 -1.01
CA ASN A 106 28.14 -0.35 -0.95
C ASN A 106 27.08 -1.22 -1.63
N LYS A 107 27.47 -1.99 -2.66
CA LYS A 107 26.64 -2.99 -3.38
C LYS A 107 25.11 -2.74 -3.33
N GLY A 108 24.58 -2.06 -4.35
CA GLY A 108 23.42 -2.61 -5.06
C GLY A 108 22.04 -1.97 -4.89
N ASP A 109 21.76 -1.14 -3.88
CA ASP A 109 20.38 -0.68 -3.67
C ASP A 109 20.22 0.84 -3.82
N VAL A 110 19.73 1.28 -4.99
CA VAL A 110 19.02 2.57 -5.06
C VAL A 110 17.71 2.35 -4.32
N ALA A 111 17.65 2.77 -3.06
CA ALA A 111 16.41 2.74 -2.32
C ALA A 111 15.39 3.60 -3.10
N ARG A 112 14.29 2.97 -3.54
CA ARG A 112 13.20 3.57 -4.34
C ARG A 112 12.38 4.57 -3.52
N TRP A 113 13.01 5.69 -3.20
CA TRP A 113 12.44 6.71 -2.34
C TRP A 113 11.96 7.86 -3.22
N LYS A 114 10.84 8.43 -2.82
CA LYS A 114 10.19 9.52 -3.55
C LYS A 114 11.11 10.74 -3.68
N SER A 115 11.88 11.02 -2.63
CA SER A 115 12.96 12.01 -2.58
C SER A 115 14.03 11.84 -3.67
N ASN A 116 14.22 10.62 -4.18
CA ASN A 116 15.23 10.35 -5.21
C ASN A 116 14.68 10.45 -6.62
N ILE A 117 13.44 10.87 -6.86
CA ILE A 117 12.92 10.98 -8.23
C ILE A 117 13.52 12.22 -8.90
N LYS A 118 14.13 12.05 -10.08
CA LYS A 118 14.50 13.16 -10.97
C LYS A 118 13.35 13.55 -11.88
N LYS A 119 12.79 12.56 -12.59
CA LYS A 119 11.77 12.78 -13.61
C LYS A 119 10.76 11.64 -13.63
N ILE A 120 9.50 11.97 -13.87
CA ILE A 120 8.41 11.01 -14.12
C ILE A 120 7.92 11.26 -15.53
N TYR A 121 7.86 10.20 -16.34
CA TYR A 121 7.57 10.31 -17.77
C TYR A 121 6.15 9.89 -18.16
N ALA A 122 5.47 9.15 -17.29
CA ALA A 122 4.13 8.64 -17.52
C ALA A 122 3.42 8.37 -16.18
N ILE A 123 2.09 8.43 -16.20
CA ILE A 123 1.24 7.92 -15.11
C ILE A 123 0.79 6.51 -15.48
N ILE A 124 0.87 5.60 -14.52
CA ILE A 124 0.34 4.24 -14.66
C ILE A 124 -0.87 4.15 -13.73
N LEU A 125 -2.02 3.81 -14.29
CA LEU A 125 -3.29 3.62 -13.60
C LEU A 125 -3.52 2.11 -13.38
N ASP A 126 -3.64 1.67 -12.13
CA ASP A 126 -3.97 0.30 -11.73
C ASP A 126 -5.48 0.21 -11.46
N TYR A 127 -6.20 -0.52 -12.30
CA TYR A 127 -7.61 -0.80 -12.10
C TYR A 127 -7.77 -2.25 -11.65
N ASP A 128 -8.21 -2.41 -10.40
CA ASP A 128 -8.61 -3.68 -9.82
C ASP A 128 -10.11 -3.66 -9.53
N GLU A 129 -10.80 -4.73 -9.91
CA GLU A 129 -12.16 -5.11 -9.51
C GLU A 129 -13.23 -4.00 -9.53
N GLY A 130 -14.13 -4.13 -10.49
CA GLY A 130 -15.37 -3.35 -10.54
C GLY A 130 -15.34 -2.20 -11.54
N GLN A 131 -14.18 -1.82 -12.07
CA GLN A 131 -14.12 -0.97 -13.24
C GLN A 131 -14.03 -1.82 -14.51
N THR A 132 -14.71 -1.41 -15.59
CA THR A 132 -14.66 -2.11 -16.89
C THR A 132 -13.73 -1.38 -17.85
N TRP A 133 -13.01 -2.14 -18.67
CA TRP A 133 -12.17 -1.60 -19.73
C TRP A 133 -12.96 -0.71 -20.67
N LYS A 134 -14.22 -1.09 -20.98
CA LYS A 134 -15.12 -0.30 -21.81
C LYS A 134 -15.31 1.12 -21.28
N ASN A 135 -15.57 1.30 -19.98
CA ASN A 135 -15.80 2.61 -19.38
C ASN A 135 -14.52 3.46 -19.37
N VAL A 136 -13.38 2.84 -19.02
CA VAL A 136 -12.08 3.53 -19.00
C VAL A 136 -11.66 3.96 -20.40
N LYS A 137 -11.81 3.07 -21.39
CA LYS A 137 -11.54 3.33 -22.79
C LYS A 137 -12.33 4.52 -23.32
N GLU A 138 -13.63 4.58 -23.05
CA GLU A 138 -14.47 5.71 -23.46
C GLU A 138 -14.02 7.02 -22.80
N GLY A 139 -13.69 6.98 -21.50
CA GLY A 139 -13.19 8.13 -20.76
C GLY A 139 -11.81 8.63 -21.22
N LEU A 140 -11.00 7.74 -21.81
CA LEU A 140 -9.65 8.03 -22.27
C LEU A 140 -9.52 8.16 -23.78
N LYS A 141 -10.61 8.13 -24.56
CA LYS A 141 -10.59 8.05 -26.03
C LYS A 141 -9.76 9.13 -26.74
N ASN A 142 -9.58 10.30 -26.10
CA ASN A 142 -8.82 11.42 -26.66
C ASN A 142 -7.34 11.39 -26.27
N TYR A 143 -6.93 10.54 -25.33
CA TYR A 143 -5.57 10.49 -24.81
C TYR A 143 -4.74 9.41 -25.49
N GLU A 144 -3.46 9.68 -25.69
CA GLU A 144 -2.46 8.66 -25.98
C GLU A 144 -2.35 7.72 -24.77
N TYR A 145 -2.50 6.41 -24.98
CA TYR A 145 -2.24 5.43 -23.94
C TYR A 145 -1.95 4.06 -24.51
N PHE A 146 -1.27 3.21 -23.75
CA PHE A 146 -1.44 1.76 -23.92
C PHE A 146 -2.02 1.14 -22.66
N ALA A 147 -2.86 0.13 -22.84
CA ALA A 147 -3.52 -0.60 -21.77
C ALA A 147 -3.26 -2.09 -21.93
N TYR A 148 -3.24 -2.80 -20.80
CA TYR A 148 -3.05 -4.24 -20.81
C TYR A 148 -3.69 -4.90 -19.60
N SER A 149 -4.15 -6.13 -19.79
CA SER A 149 -4.66 -6.97 -18.70
C SER A 149 -3.54 -7.32 -17.71
N SER A 150 -3.86 -7.29 -16.42
CA SER A 150 -2.99 -7.85 -15.37
C SER A 150 -2.93 -9.38 -15.43
N PHE A 151 -1.90 -9.98 -14.84
CA PHE A 151 -1.70 -11.45 -14.80
C PHE A 151 -2.91 -12.25 -14.26
N ASN A 152 -3.69 -11.66 -13.35
CA ASN A 152 -4.88 -12.26 -12.74
C ASN A 152 -6.19 -11.66 -13.30
N ASN A 153 -6.17 -11.06 -14.49
CA ASN A 153 -7.38 -10.62 -15.17
C ASN A 153 -8.35 -11.80 -15.35
N ASN A 154 -9.63 -11.57 -15.07
CA ASN A 154 -10.70 -12.56 -15.05
C ASN A 154 -10.50 -13.74 -14.09
N TRP A 155 -9.53 -13.72 -13.17
CA TRP A 155 -9.32 -14.81 -12.21
C TRP A 155 -10.06 -14.53 -10.90
N ASP A 156 -11.10 -15.32 -10.63
CA ASP A 156 -11.76 -15.36 -9.33
C ASP A 156 -10.91 -16.18 -8.36
N LYS A 157 -10.22 -15.49 -7.46
CA LYS A 157 -9.39 -16.16 -6.44
C LYS A 157 -10.20 -17.04 -5.48
N LYS A 158 -11.44 -16.66 -5.16
CA LYS A 158 -12.28 -17.34 -4.19
C LYS A 158 -12.82 -18.65 -4.77
N ASN A 159 -13.32 -18.59 -6.00
CA ASN A 159 -13.90 -19.74 -6.68
C ASN A 159 -12.89 -20.52 -7.54
N LYS A 160 -11.65 -20.02 -7.67
CA LYS A 160 -10.56 -20.61 -8.46
C LYS A 160 -10.96 -20.90 -9.91
N CYS A 161 -11.66 -19.96 -10.53
CA CYS A 161 -12.18 -20.09 -11.89
C CYS A 161 -12.05 -18.78 -12.67
N ILE A 162 -12.35 -18.84 -13.97
CA ILE A 162 -12.42 -17.66 -14.83
C ILE A 162 -13.80 -17.01 -14.70
N ASP A 163 -13.82 -15.74 -14.30
CA ASP A 163 -15.00 -14.88 -14.29
C ASP A 163 -14.71 -13.61 -15.11
N LYS A 164 -15.40 -13.47 -16.25
CA LYS A 164 -15.24 -12.34 -17.18
C LYS A 164 -15.76 -11.01 -16.64
N SER A 165 -16.47 -11.02 -15.52
CA SER A 165 -16.87 -9.79 -14.83
C SER A 165 -15.74 -9.18 -13.99
N ILE A 166 -14.68 -9.95 -13.71
CA ILE A 166 -13.52 -9.53 -12.92
C ILE A 166 -12.44 -8.97 -13.84
N GLU A 167 -12.58 -7.72 -14.22
CA GLU A 167 -11.54 -7.04 -15.00
C GLU A 167 -10.44 -6.46 -14.08
N LYS A 168 -9.18 -6.75 -14.43
CA LYS A 168 -7.97 -6.21 -13.80
C LYS A 168 -6.99 -5.80 -14.87
N PHE A 169 -6.67 -4.51 -14.96
CA PHE A 169 -5.87 -3.99 -16.05
C PHE A 169 -5.11 -2.74 -15.63
N ARG A 170 -4.10 -2.39 -16.43
CA ARG A 170 -3.33 -1.17 -16.27
C ARG A 170 -3.44 -0.32 -17.50
N VAL A 171 -3.43 0.99 -17.30
CA VAL A 171 -3.34 1.98 -18.37
C VAL A 171 -2.12 2.84 -18.14
N VAL A 172 -1.28 3.00 -19.17
CA VAL A 172 -0.08 3.82 -19.14
C VAL A 172 -0.30 5.04 -20.01
N LEU A 173 -0.27 6.21 -19.38
CA LEU A 173 -0.50 7.51 -19.99
C LEU A 173 0.81 8.31 -20.03
N PRO A 174 1.43 8.51 -21.20
CA PRO A 174 2.62 9.34 -21.32
C PRO A 174 2.29 10.80 -21.03
N LEU A 175 3.17 11.48 -20.29
CA LEU A 175 2.98 12.88 -19.91
C LEU A 175 3.46 13.82 -21.03
N LYS A 176 2.68 14.84 -21.37
CA LYS A 176 3.07 15.86 -22.35
C LYS A 176 4.44 16.49 -22.06
N LYS A 177 4.78 16.63 -20.77
CA LYS A 177 6.11 17.00 -20.28
C LYS A 177 6.47 16.12 -19.08
N PRO A 178 7.72 15.63 -18.97
CA PRO A 178 8.17 14.93 -17.78
C PRO A 178 8.05 15.82 -16.54
N VAL A 179 7.65 15.23 -15.42
CA VAL A 179 7.50 15.93 -14.14
C VAL A 179 8.78 15.79 -13.34
N GLU A 180 9.33 16.90 -12.92
CA GLU A 180 10.55 16.90 -12.10
C GLU A 180 10.23 16.54 -10.65
N GLY A 181 11.09 15.76 -10.01
CA GLY A 181 11.02 15.58 -8.56
C GLY A 181 11.62 16.79 -7.86
N LYS A 182 10.99 17.21 -6.76
CA LYS A 182 11.37 18.42 -6.02
C LYS A 182 12.37 18.17 -4.88
N GLY A 183 12.75 16.92 -4.63
CA GLY A 183 13.76 16.52 -3.64
C GLY A 183 13.27 16.47 -2.18
N ASP A 184 12.08 17.00 -1.90
CA ASP A 184 11.44 17.13 -0.58
C ASP A 184 10.33 16.09 -0.35
N ASP A 185 10.46 14.91 -0.96
CA ASP A 185 9.40 13.89 -0.99
C ASP A 185 8.07 14.42 -1.55
N GLN A 186 8.07 15.46 -2.38
CA GLN A 186 6.89 15.95 -3.09
C GLN A 186 7.13 16.08 -4.60
N THR A 187 6.11 15.74 -5.38
CA THR A 187 6.07 15.89 -6.83
C THR A 187 4.80 16.63 -7.24
N ASP A 188 4.76 17.20 -8.44
CA ASP A 188 3.52 17.82 -8.94
C ASP A 188 2.37 16.81 -9.09
N ILE A 189 2.67 15.50 -9.19
CA ILE A 189 1.64 14.47 -9.18
C ILE A 189 0.98 14.38 -7.80
N ASP A 190 1.75 14.53 -6.71
CA ASP A 190 1.21 14.42 -5.35
C ASP A 190 0.26 15.55 -5.00
N ILE A 191 0.64 16.79 -5.32
CA ILE A 191 -0.22 17.95 -5.07
C ILE A 191 -1.46 17.93 -5.96
N ARG A 192 -1.46 17.18 -7.07
CA ARG A 192 -2.59 17.03 -7.99
C ARG A 192 -3.35 15.71 -7.81
N LYS A 193 -2.95 14.89 -6.84
CA LYS A 193 -3.46 13.53 -6.64
C LYS A 193 -4.98 13.48 -6.53
N LYS A 194 -5.59 14.43 -5.83
CA LYS A 194 -7.05 14.49 -5.68
C LYS A 194 -7.73 14.69 -7.05
N ALA A 195 -7.34 15.72 -7.79
CA ALA A 195 -7.92 16.02 -9.11
C ALA A 195 -7.73 14.86 -10.10
N LEU A 196 -6.54 14.23 -10.08
CA LEU A 196 -6.27 13.04 -10.88
C LEU A 196 -7.16 11.85 -10.50
N THR A 197 -7.32 11.60 -9.19
CA THR A 197 -8.18 10.51 -8.69
C THR A 197 -9.64 10.74 -9.08
N ASP A 198 -10.12 11.97 -8.96
CA ASP A 198 -11.49 12.35 -9.33
C ASP A 198 -11.73 12.20 -10.83
N PHE A 199 -10.75 12.57 -11.66
CA PHE A 199 -10.84 12.45 -13.12
C PHE A 199 -10.81 10.99 -13.59
N PHE A 200 -9.87 10.18 -13.11
CA PHE A 200 -9.66 8.81 -13.58
C PHE A 200 -10.56 7.75 -12.94
N ARG A 201 -11.54 8.15 -12.12
CA ARG A 201 -12.48 7.21 -11.47
C ARG A 201 -13.42 6.52 -12.46
N PHE A 202 -13.89 7.24 -13.49
CA PHE A 202 -14.87 6.75 -14.50
C PHE A 202 -16.04 5.92 -13.91
N GLY A 203 -16.58 6.35 -12.76
CA GLY A 203 -17.70 5.70 -12.08
C GLY A 203 -17.35 4.81 -10.89
N LYS A 204 -16.08 4.43 -10.68
CA LYS A 204 -15.63 3.70 -9.47
C LYS A 204 -14.28 4.18 -8.95
N LYS A 205 -13.98 3.87 -7.69
CA LYS A 205 -12.71 4.26 -7.08
C LYS A 205 -11.53 3.60 -7.81
N ILE A 206 -10.53 4.40 -8.19
CA ILE A 206 -9.22 3.92 -8.63
C ILE A 206 -8.31 3.72 -7.40
N ASP A 207 -7.37 2.77 -7.47
CA ASP A 207 -6.36 2.61 -6.42
C ASP A 207 -5.55 3.91 -6.29
N GLU A 208 -5.73 4.63 -5.17
CA GLU A 208 -5.05 5.90 -4.91
C GLU A 208 -3.53 5.75 -4.86
N SER A 209 -3.01 4.56 -4.58
CA SER A 209 -1.58 4.29 -4.58
C SER A 209 -0.99 4.17 -6.00
N THR A 210 -1.83 4.24 -7.04
CA THR A 210 -1.39 4.37 -8.43
C THR A 210 -0.67 5.70 -8.71
N PHE A 211 -1.00 6.75 -7.94
CA PHE A 211 -0.37 8.07 -8.05
C PHE A 211 0.87 8.21 -7.16
N THR A 212 1.31 7.13 -6.49
CA THR A 212 2.59 7.14 -5.77
C THR A 212 3.72 7.10 -6.79
N ALA A 213 4.43 8.23 -6.90
CA ALA A 213 5.42 8.53 -7.94
C ALA A 213 6.52 7.47 -8.16
N SER A 214 6.83 6.60 -7.19
CA SER A 214 7.88 5.57 -7.30
C SER A 214 7.36 4.14 -7.51
N ARG A 215 6.04 3.94 -7.65
CA ARG A 215 5.44 2.60 -7.73
C ARG A 215 5.94 1.85 -8.96
N VAL A 216 6.27 0.58 -8.77
CA VAL A 216 6.59 -0.36 -9.84
C VAL A 216 5.36 -1.21 -10.15
N PHE A 217 5.19 -1.54 -11.42
CA PHE A 217 4.08 -2.33 -11.91
C PHE A 217 4.58 -3.55 -12.66
N TYR A 218 3.86 -4.66 -12.54
CA TYR A 218 4.15 -5.84 -13.35
C TYR A 218 3.91 -5.52 -14.82
N ARG A 219 4.84 -5.95 -15.68
CA ARG A 219 4.69 -5.90 -17.13
C ARG A 219 3.49 -6.76 -17.57
N TYR A 220 3.04 -6.47 -18.79
CA TYR A 220 2.05 -7.29 -19.46
C TYR A 220 2.52 -8.73 -19.49
N SER A 221 1.78 -9.61 -18.81
CA SER A 221 2.16 -11.00 -18.57
C SER A 221 0.93 -11.89 -18.54
N SER A 222 1.15 -13.16 -18.87
CA SER A 222 0.11 -14.19 -18.96
C SER A 222 0.58 -15.48 -18.29
N SER A 223 -0.38 -16.22 -17.73
CA SER A 223 -0.19 -17.62 -17.40
C SER A 223 0.05 -18.45 -18.69
N PRO A 224 0.81 -19.57 -18.63
CA PRO A 224 0.87 -20.53 -19.72
C PRO A 224 -0.42 -21.32 -19.91
N ASP A 225 -1.32 -21.31 -18.91
CA ASP A 225 -2.65 -21.89 -19.01
C ASP A 225 -3.45 -21.26 -20.16
N VAL A 226 -4.07 -22.10 -21.00
CA VAL A 226 -4.70 -21.67 -22.26
C VAL A 226 -5.90 -20.75 -22.00
N GLU A 227 -6.73 -21.07 -21.02
CA GLU A 227 -7.94 -20.29 -20.71
C GLU A 227 -7.57 -18.92 -20.13
N ARG A 228 -6.60 -18.90 -19.20
CA ARG A 228 -6.07 -17.66 -18.64
C ARG A 228 -5.38 -16.81 -19.71
N LYS A 229 -4.63 -17.43 -20.62
CA LYS A 229 -3.98 -16.75 -21.73
C LYS A 229 -4.99 -16.11 -22.69
N ALA A 230 -6.10 -16.79 -22.96
CA ALA A 230 -7.18 -16.23 -23.78
C ALA A 230 -7.85 -15.00 -23.15
N CYS A 231 -7.69 -14.78 -21.84
CA CYS A 231 -8.19 -13.60 -21.12
C CYS A 231 -7.19 -12.42 -21.12
N THR A 232 -6.00 -12.59 -21.72
CA THR A 232 -4.99 -11.53 -21.78
C THR A 232 -5.14 -10.68 -23.03
N TRP A 233 -4.98 -9.37 -22.87
CA TRP A 233 -5.12 -8.41 -23.97
C TRP A 233 -4.19 -7.22 -23.78
N PHE A 234 -3.89 -6.57 -24.90
CA PHE A 234 -3.16 -5.32 -25.00
C PHE A 234 -3.87 -4.43 -26.00
N GLU A 235 -3.96 -3.14 -25.70
CA GLU A 235 -4.52 -2.13 -26.60
C GLU A 235 -3.64 -0.88 -26.57
N HIS A 236 -3.48 -0.23 -27.72
CA HIS A 236 -2.80 1.05 -27.85
C HIS A 236 -3.75 2.03 -28.57
N ASN A 237 -3.92 3.22 -28.00
CA ASN A 237 -4.67 4.31 -28.58
C ASN A 237 -3.73 5.47 -28.86
N GLU A 238 -3.72 5.94 -30.10
CA GLU A 238 -3.01 7.15 -30.47
C GLU A 238 -3.87 8.38 -30.16
N GLY A 239 -3.29 9.40 -29.50
CA GLY A 239 -4.04 10.56 -29.06
C GLY A 239 -3.19 11.67 -28.47
N GLU A 240 -3.80 12.48 -27.60
CA GLU A 240 -3.10 13.58 -26.92
C GLU A 240 -2.32 13.07 -25.70
N LEU A 241 -1.07 13.53 -25.56
CA LEU A 241 -0.29 13.25 -24.34
C LEU A 241 -0.94 13.94 -23.13
N LEU A 242 -0.91 13.29 -21.97
CA LEU A 242 -1.55 13.80 -20.76
C LEU A 242 -0.86 15.08 -20.26
N ASP A 243 -1.59 16.19 -20.24
CA ASP A 243 -1.10 17.45 -19.67
C ASP A 243 -1.36 17.47 -18.16
N LEU A 244 -0.37 17.09 -17.34
CA LEU A 244 -0.53 17.07 -15.88
C LEU A 244 -0.97 18.44 -15.32
N TYR A 245 -0.53 19.52 -15.94
CA TYR A 245 -0.77 20.87 -15.43
C TYR A 245 -2.17 21.39 -15.75
N SER A 246 -2.99 20.65 -16.51
CA SER A 246 -4.42 20.96 -16.71
C SER A 246 -5.29 20.57 -15.51
N PHE A 247 -4.79 19.76 -14.59
CA PHE A 247 -5.50 19.38 -13.37
C PHE A 247 -5.36 20.50 -12.32
N GLU A 248 -6.20 20.51 -11.29
CA GLU A 248 -6.04 21.45 -10.18
C GLU A 248 -4.99 20.93 -9.19
N ALA A 249 -4.12 21.83 -8.70
CA ALA A 249 -3.25 21.53 -7.58
C ALA A 249 -4.06 21.77 -6.30
N SER A 250 -4.02 20.82 -5.39
CA SER A 250 -4.52 21.03 -4.03
C SER A 250 -3.66 22.10 -3.38
N GLU A 251 -4.31 23.10 -2.77
CA GLU A 251 -3.62 23.99 -1.85
C GLU A 251 -3.07 23.15 -0.70
N PHE A 252 -1.76 22.93 -0.71
CA PHE A 252 -1.09 22.43 0.48
C PHE A 252 -1.19 23.55 1.50
N LYS A 253 -2.18 23.47 2.40
CA LYS A 253 -2.00 24.08 3.71
C LYS A 253 -0.87 23.30 4.33
N GLU A 254 0.32 23.86 4.29
CA GLU A 254 1.38 23.47 5.20
C GLU A 254 0.71 23.43 6.56
N LEU A 255 0.58 22.22 7.13
CA LEU A 255 0.13 22.12 8.49
C LEU A 255 1.26 22.79 9.26
N GLU A 256 1.03 24.06 9.64
CA GLU A 256 1.84 24.76 10.63
C GLU A 256 2.17 23.71 11.70
N PRO A 257 3.46 23.51 12.03
CA PRO A 257 3.86 22.47 12.97
C PRO A 257 2.91 22.55 14.14
N GLY A 258 2.05 21.53 14.27
CA GLY A 258 0.93 21.64 15.20
C GLY A 258 1.51 22.06 16.53
N GLU A 259 0.90 23.08 17.17
CA GLU A 259 1.38 23.60 18.45
C GLU A 259 1.87 22.42 19.28
N ILE A 260 3.12 22.48 19.76
CA ILE A 260 3.64 21.44 20.63
C ILE A 260 2.64 21.36 21.79
N ILE A 261 1.80 20.33 21.77
CA ILE A 261 0.77 20.16 22.79
C ILE A 261 1.57 19.79 24.04
N GLU A 262 1.82 20.78 24.89
CA GLU A 262 2.35 20.53 26.21
C GLU A 262 1.28 19.76 26.99
N TYR A 263 1.49 18.45 27.08
CA TYR A 263 0.73 17.58 27.94
C TYR A 263 1.13 17.84 29.39
N ASN A 264 0.15 18.15 30.22
CA ASN A 264 0.39 18.36 31.64
C ASN A 264 0.55 17.01 32.36
N ASP A 265 0.91 17.06 33.64
CA ASP A 265 1.09 15.84 34.45
C ASP A 265 -0.21 15.04 34.62
N SER A 266 -1.38 15.70 34.60
CA SER A 266 -2.68 15.02 34.65
C SER A 266 -2.92 14.18 33.40
N ASP A 267 -2.51 14.64 32.21
CA ASP A 267 -2.67 13.90 30.96
C ASP A 267 -1.74 12.68 30.93
N ARG A 268 -0.50 12.86 31.38
CA ARG A 268 0.50 11.78 31.52
C ARG A 268 0.03 10.71 32.50
N GLN A 269 -0.50 11.14 33.64
CA GLN A 269 -1.03 10.25 34.67
C GLN A 269 -2.27 9.50 34.16
N GLY A 270 -3.17 10.21 33.47
CA GLY A 270 -4.36 9.61 32.88
C GLY A 270 -4.02 8.49 31.89
N LEU A 271 -2.99 8.68 31.06
CA LEU A 271 -2.51 7.62 30.17
C LEU A 271 -1.95 6.41 30.95
N LEU A 272 -1.17 6.63 32.01
CA LEU A 272 -0.63 5.54 32.83
C LEU A 272 -1.75 4.73 33.50
N GLU A 273 -2.77 5.39 34.02
CA GLU A 273 -3.96 4.75 34.59
C GLU A 273 -4.73 3.95 33.54
N ALA A 274 -4.88 4.50 32.34
CA ALA A 274 -5.52 3.81 31.24
C ALA A 274 -4.75 2.53 30.83
N ILE A 275 -3.41 2.57 30.80
CA ILE A 275 -2.58 1.38 30.56
C ILE A 275 -2.74 0.36 31.70
N LYS A 276 -2.74 0.82 32.97
CA LYS A 276 -2.93 -0.06 34.15
C LYS A 276 -4.28 -0.77 34.15
N SER A 277 -5.31 -0.14 33.56
CA SER A 277 -6.65 -0.70 33.46
C SER A 277 -6.78 -1.86 32.47
N LEU A 278 -5.78 -2.09 31.60
CA LEU A 278 -5.80 -3.18 30.64
C LEU A 278 -5.93 -4.55 31.32
N PRO A 279 -6.60 -5.55 30.71
CA PRO A 279 -6.54 -6.92 31.16
C PRO A 279 -5.10 -7.46 31.24
N GLU A 280 -4.84 -8.39 32.14
CA GLU A 280 -3.52 -9.05 32.22
C GLU A 280 -3.25 -9.88 30.96
N GLY A 281 -1.99 -9.89 30.54
CA GLY A 281 -1.53 -10.69 29.40
C GLY A 281 -2.14 -10.33 28.04
N VAL A 282 -2.72 -9.13 27.87
CA VAL A 282 -3.42 -8.75 26.62
C VAL A 282 -2.51 -8.12 25.56
N MET A 283 -1.34 -7.60 25.94
CA MET A 283 -0.49 -6.84 25.02
C MET A 283 0.52 -7.74 24.30
N HIS A 284 0.52 -7.70 22.98
CA HIS A 284 1.57 -8.31 22.16
C HIS A 284 2.67 -7.29 21.82
N GLN A 285 3.77 -7.77 21.24
CA GLN A 285 4.96 -6.93 20.97
C GLN A 285 4.67 -5.63 20.19
N PRO A 286 3.79 -5.60 19.15
CA PRO A 286 3.44 -4.35 18.48
C PRO A 286 2.76 -3.33 19.40
N ASP A 287 1.94 -3.78 20.34
CA ASP A 287 1.18 -2.92 21.26
C ASP A 287 2.11 -2.31 22.29
N VAL A 288 2.99 -3.14 22.86
CA VAL A 288 4.05 -2.71 23.80
C VAL A 288 4.93 -1.65 23.14
N PHE A 289 5.38 -1.88 21.90
CA PHE A 289 6.22 -0.92 21.18
C PHE A 289 5.50 0.40 20.92
N ARG A 290 4.23 0.36 20.49
CA ARG A 290 3.42 1.55 20.21
C ARG A 290 3.18 2.39 21.48
N LEU A 291 2.76 1.76 22.57
CA LEU A 291 2.48 2.46 23.83
C LEU A 291 3.76 3.06 24.43
N ILE A 292 4.88 2.34 24.41
CA ILE A 292 6.18 2.88 24.83
C ILE A 292 6.56 4.11 24.00
N THR A 293 6.40 4.05 22.68
CA THR A 293 6.71 5.15 21.76
C THR A 293 5.92 6.41 22.10
N ILE A 294 4.62 6.24 22.39
CA ILE A 294 3.73 7.32 22.81
C ILE A 294 4.17 7.86 24.19
N CYS A 295 4.38 7.00 25.19
CA CYS A 295 4.79 7.45 26.51
C CYS A 295 6.15 8.18 26.51
N LYS A 296 7.11 7.74 25.69
CA LYS A 296 8.39 8.44 25.50
C LYS A 296 8.21 9.81 24.85
N THR A 297 7.30 9.91 23.88
CA THR A 297 6.95 11.19 23.23
C THR A 297 6.40 12.18 24.26
N LEU A 298 5.61 11.69 25.22
CA LEU A 298 5.07 12.49 26.31
C LEU A 298 6.06 12.78 27.46
N SER A 299 7.32 12.37 27.32
CA SER A 299 8.35 12.48 28.36
C SER A 299 7.99 11.75 29.66
N ILE A 300 7.20 10.68 29.59
CA ILE A 300 6.95 9.81 30.75
C ILE A 300 8.21 8.98 31.01
N ASN A 301 8.67 8.96 32.26
CA ASN A 301 9.88 8.25 32.63
C ASN A 301 9.72 6.72 32.47
N LYS A 302 10.84 6.03 32.22
CA LYS A 302 10.87 4.57 31.97
C LYS A 302 10.22 3.76 33.10
N ALA A 303 10.46 4.12 34.35
CA ALA A 303 10.00 3.35 35.51
C ALA A 303 8.46 3.37 35.61
N SER A 304 7.84 4.53 35.41
CA SER A 304 6.38 4.68 35.41
C SER A 304 5.72 3.89 34.27
N ILE A 305 6.33 3.86 33.09
CA ILE A 305 5.82 3.06 31.96
C ILE A 305 5.92 1.57 32.28
N GLN A 306 7.07 1.14 32.82
CA GLN A 306 7.29 -0.26 33.18
C GLN A 306 6.30 -0.72 34.25
N ASP A 307 6.07 0.10 35.27
CA ASP A 307 5.07 -0.15 36.32
C ASP A 307 3.65 -0.28 35.73
N ALA A 308 3.26 0.62 34.82
CA ALA A 308 1.94 0.57 34.20
C ALA A 308 1.72 -0.66 33.31
N MET A 309 2.78 -1.14 32.65
CA MET A 309 2.71 -2.31 31.76
C MET A 309 2.93 -3.65 32.48
N ASN A 310 3.25 -3.62 33.78
CA ASN A 310 3.56 -4.83 34.53
C ASN A 310 2.35 -5.78 34.56
N GLY A 311 2.57 -7.05 34.21
CA GLY A 311 1.51 -8.06 34.09
C GLY A 311 0.58 -7.91 32.89
N LYS A 312 0.72 -6.86 32.07
CA LYS A 312 -0.15 -6.61 30.90
C LYS A 312 0.38 -7.22 29.61
N ILE A 313 1.66 -7.56 29.57
CA ILE A 313 2.32 -8.18 28.42
C ILE A 313 1.94 -9.67 28.37
N ASP A 314 1.45 -10.13 27.22
CA ASP A 314 1.14 -11.55 26.99
C ASP A 314 2.39 -12.42 27.23
N PRO A 315 2.34 -13.40 28.15
CA PRO A 315 3.46 -14.30 28.43
C PRO A 315 3.94 -15.13 27.23
N SER A 316 3.07 -15.37 26.25
CA SER A 316 3.38 -16.08 25.00
C SER A 316 3.99 -15.17 23.93
N SER A 317 3.91 -13.85 24.11
CA SER A 317 4.49 -12.87 23.20
C SER A 317 6.01 -12.86 23.33
N THR A 318 6.71 -12.63 22.23
CA THR A 318 8.16 -12.36 22.22
C THR A 318 8.48 -10.94 22.70
N ALA A 319 7.59 -10.34 23.49
CA ALA A 319 7.67 -8.94 23.85
C ALA A 319 8.61 -8.74 25.03
N ASP A 320 9.70 -8.01 24.80
CA ASP A 320 10.60 -7.57 25.85
C ASP A 320 10.48 -6.04 26.01
N PHE A 321 10.08 -5.61 27.21
CA PHE A 321 9.89 -4.19 27.51
C PHE A 321 11.19 -3.40 27.32
N HIS A 322 12.35 -3.95 27.71
CA HIS A 322 13.62 -3.24 27.65
C HIS A 322 14.11 -3.04 26.21
N ASP A 323 14.01 -4.05 25.37
CA ASP A 323 14.31 -3.99 23.94
C ASP A 323 13.36 -3.02 23.22
N SER A 324 12.06 -3.12 23.47
CA SER A 324 11.06 -2.20 22.91
C SER A 324 11.32 -0.75 23.33
N TYR A 325 11.67 -0.51 24.61
CA TYR A 325 12.02 0.82 25.11
C TYR A 325 13.27 1.41 24.44
N LYS A 326 14.28 0.58 24.19
CA LYS A 326 15.51 0.99 23.52
C LYS A 326 15.27 1.34 22.05
N LYS A 327 14.43 0.57 21.36
CA LYS A 327 14.11 0.74 19.93
C LYS A 327 13.13 1.88 19.65
N ALA A 328 12.22 2.17 20.58
CA ALA A 328 11.23 3.23 20.44
C ALA A 328 11.91 4.61 20.29
N LYS A 329 11.53 5.36 19.25
CA LYS A 329 12.00 6.73 19.00
C LYS A 329 10.90 7.73 19.37
N VAL A 330 11.28 8.91 19.86
CA VAL A 330 10.33 10.02 20.04
C VAL A 330 9.78 10.39 18.66
N GLY A 331 8.46 10.53 18.52
CA GLY A 331 7.79 10.85 17.26
C GLY A 331 6.60 11.78 17.49
N GLY A 332 6.00 12.33 16.43
CA GLY A 332 4.85 13.25 16.52
C GLY A 332 3.51 12.56 16.86
N PHE A 333 3.46 11.76 17.92
CA PHE A 333 2.23 11.08 18.34
C PHE A 333 1.43 11.91 19.33
N ASN A 334 0.11 12.01 19.10
CA ASN A 334 -0.84 12.60 20.05
C ASN A 334 -1.58 11.51 20.87
N MET A 335 -2.46 11.92 21.79
CA MET A 335 -3.25 11.00 22.64
C MET A 335 -4.34 10.19 21.93
N GLY A 336 -4.67 10.52 20.69
CA GLY A 336 -5.71 9.81 19.92
C GLY A 336 -5.38 8.33 19.66
N PRO A 337 -4.24 8.02 19.02
CA PRO A 337 -3.78 6.64 18.82
C PRO A 337 -3.66 5.82 20.11
N ALA A 338 -3.22 6.44 21.20
CA ALA A 338 -3.10 5.80 22.50
C ALA A 338 -4.47 5.32 23.02
N LYS A 339 -5.45 6.24 22.98
CA LYS A 339 -6.83 5.98 23.40
C LYS A 339 -7.49 4.89 22.56
N ALA A 340 -7.32 4.95 21.24
CA ALA A 340 -7.87 3.95 20.33
C ALA A 340 -7.28 2.56 20.60
N LEU A 341 -5.96 2.48 20.80
CA LEU A 341 -5.27 1.23 21.11
C LEU A 341 -5.72 0.64 22.46
N ILE A 342 -5.69 1.44 23.54
CA ILE A 342 -6.08 0.98 24.88
C ILE A 342 -7.53 0.49 24.88
N LYS A 343 -8.45 1.23 24.25
CA LYS A 343 -9.85 0.82 24.13
C LYS A 343 -10.01 -0.49 23.35
N SER A 344 -9.23 -0.68 22.28
CA SER A 344 -9.30 -1.91 21.47
C SER A 344 -8.80 -3.14 22.24
N LEU A 345 -7.92 -2.94 23.23
CA LEU A 345 -7.41 -3.96 24.13
C LEU A 345 -8.27 -4.13 25.39
N GLY A 346 -9.43 -3.47 25.48
CA GLY A 346 -10.37 -3.58 26.59
C GLY A 346 -10.04 -2.72 27.81
N GLY A 347 -9.14 -1.75 27.71
CA GLY A 347 -8.83 -0.81 28.79
C GLY A 347 -9.80 0.36 28.87
N ASP A 348 -9.88 0.95 30.07
CA ASP A 348 -10.58 2.21 30.32
C ASP A 348 -9.73 3.41 29.89
N VAL A 349 -10.37 4.39 29.26
CA VAL A 349 -9.75 5.60 28.74
C VAL A 349 -10.41 6.87 29.30
N SER A 350 -11.26 6.72 30.32
CA SER A 350 -11.97 7.82 31.00
C SER A 350 -11.00 8.83 31.62
N SER A 351 -9.84 8.36 32.08
CA SER A 351 -8.75 9.16 32.67
C SER A 351 -7.99 10.01 31.67
N ILE A 352 -8.08 9.72 30.37
CA ILE A 352 -7.41 10.49 29.30
C ILE A 352 -8.31 11.68 28.92
N LYS A 353 -8.00 12.85 29.49
CA LYS A 353 -8.65 14.11 29.12
C LYS A 353 -8.15 14.54 27.75
N GLN A 354 -9.03 14.50 26.76
CA GLN A 354 -8.72 15.02 25.44
C GLN A 354 -8.81 16.55 25.51
N LYS A 355 -7.67 17.25 25.46
CA LYS A 355 -7.69 18.58 24.88
C LYS A 355 -8.06 18.39 23.42
N GLU A 356 -9.28 18.77 23.04
CA GLU A 356 -9.58 18.92 21.63
C GLU A 356 -8.61 19.96 21.11
N SER A 357 -7.73 19.56 20.18
CA SER A 357 -6.89 20.53 19.47
C SER A 357 -7.84 21.57 18.89
N THR A 358 -7.56 22.85 19.07
CA THR A 358 -8.31 23.97 18.46
C THR A 358 -8.50 23.75 16.95
N ASN A 359 -7.51 23.11 16.30
CA ASN A 359 -7.57 22.66 14.90
C ASN A 359 -8.69 21.67 14.59
N ARG A 360 -9.20 20.87 15.54
CA ARG A 360 -10.32 19.95 15.29
C ARG A 360 -11.64 20.71 15.24
N GLN A 361 -11.80 21.75 16.07
CA GLN A 361 -12.95 22.65 16.00
C GLN A 361 -12.92 23.42 14.68
N GLU A 362 -11.77 24.00 14.29
CA GLU A 362 -11.61 24.67 12.99
C GLU A 362 -11.81 23.70 11.81
N VAL A 363 -11.27 22.48 11.87
CA VAL A 363 -11.50 21.47 10.83
C VAL A 363 -12.95 21.03 10.81
N LEU A 364 -13.63 20.90 11.95
CA LEU A 364 -15.06 20.60 12.00
C LEU A 364 -15.90 21.77 11.48
N GLU A 365 -15.55 23.02 11.75
CA GLU A 365 -16.22 24.22 11.22
C GLU A 365 -15.98 24.40 9.72
N ILE A 366 -14.80 24.04 9.21
CA ILE A 366 -14.47 24.02 7.77
C ILE A 366 -15.18 22.83 7.09
N CYS A 367 -15.30 21.69 7.76
CA CYS A 367 -15.89 20.48 7.20
C CYS A 367 -17.41 20.37 7.42
N GLU A 368 -18.02 21.09 8.37
CA GLU A 368 -19.47 21.06 8.63
C GLU A 368 -20.29 21.44 7.40
N PRO A 369 -19.93 22.49 6.63
CA PRO A 369 -20.60 22.78 5.36
C PRO A 369 -20.44 21.65 4.32
N ILE A 370 -19.31 20.92 4.34
CA ILE A 370 -19.00 19.82 3.41
C ILE A 370 -19.69 18.51 3.84
N LEU A 371 -19.89 18.31 5.14
CA LEU A 371 -20.59 17.18 5.73
C LEU A 371 -22.12 17.32 5.64
N ASN A 372 -22.63 18.56 5.65
CA ASN A 372 -24.05 18.87 5.51
C ASN A 372 -24.57 18.71 4.08
N ASP A 373 -23.71 18.54 3.07
CA ASP A 373 -24.10 18.44 1.66
C ASP A 373 -24.07 17.02 1.08
N ARG A 374 -24.29 15.97 1.89
CA ARG A 374 -24.24 14.59 1.39
C ARG A 374 -25.42 13.72 1.77
N GLU A 375 -26.24 13.41 0.76
CA GLU A 375 -27.11 12.22 0.68
C GLU A 375 -26.39 10.91 1.11
N ASP A 376 -25.05 10.87 1.10
CA ASP A 376 -24.24 9.72 1.50
C ASP A 376 -24.33 9.39 3.00
N LEU A 377 -24.56 10.36 3.90
CA LEU A 377 -24.67 10.06 5.34
C LEU A 377 -25.94 9.25 5.65
N LYS A 378 -27.07 9.62 5.05
CA LYS A 378 -28.34 8.86 5.16
C LYS A 378 -28.20 7.44 4.60
N LYS A 379 -27.39 7.27 3.55
CA LYS A 379 -27.09 5.97 2.95
C LYS A 379 -26.21 5.11 3.86
N ILE A 380 -25.20 5.72 4.49
CA ILE A 380 -24.32 5.06 5.46
C ILE A 380 -25.10 4.66 6.71
N GLU A 381 -25.95 5.53 7.25
CA GLU A 381 -26.83 5.24 8.39
C GLU A 381 -27.80 4.10 8.05
N SER A 382 -28.45 4.15 6.88
CA SER A 382 -29.33 3.06 6.41
C SER A 382 -28.59 1.72 6.26
N ASP A 383 -27.34 1.73 5.78
CA ASP A 383 -26.54 0.51 5.65
C ASP A 383 -26.06 -0.02 7.01
N ILE A 384 -25.78 0.85 7.98
CA ILE A 384 -25.46 0.48 9.37
C ILE A 384 -26.70 -0.14 10.03
N GLU A 385 -27.88 0.45 9.87
CA GLU A 385 -29.14 -0.08 10.41
C GLU A 385 -29.48 -1.45 9.79
N LYS A 386 -29.35 -1.59 8.47
CA LYS A 386 -29.58 -2.88 7.77
C LYS A 386 -28.61 -3.96 8.23
N ARG A 387 -27.31 -3.62 8.39
CA ARG A 387 -26.31 -4.56 8.92
C ARG A 387 -26.61 -4.93 10.37
N THR A 388 -26.96 -3.96 11.21
CA THR A 388 -27.30 -4.19 12.62
C THR A 388 -28.54 -5.08 12.73
N ALA A 389 -29.58 -4.84 11.94
CA ALA A 389 -30.78 -5.68 11.87
C ALA A 389 -30.50 -7.10 11.32
N TYR A 390 -29.56 -7.24 10.39
CA TYR A 390 -29.11 -8.55 9.90
C TYR A 390 -28.40 -9.35 11.00
N PHE A 391 -27.55 -8.71 11.81
CA PHE A 391 -26.84 -9.37 12.92
C PHE A 391 -27.72 -9.67 14.14
N LEU A 392 -28.81 -8.94 14.33
CA LEU A 392 -29.78 -9.18 15.42
C LEU A 392 -30.79 -10.30 15.10
N LYS A 393 -30.98 -10.64 13.81
CA LYS A 393 -31.96 -11.66 13.39
C LYS A 393 -31.47 -13.10 13.49
N ASP A 394 -30.17 -13.36 13.60
CA ASP A 394 -29.64 -14.72 13.69
C ASP A 394 -28.35 -14.81 14.53
N PRO A 395 -28.47 -14.93 15.87
CA PRO A 395 -27.33 -15.01 16.79
C PRO A 395 -26.45 -16.26 16.59
N GLN A 396 -26.94 -17.28 15.89
CA GLN A 396 -26.24 -18.57 15.75
C GLN A 396 -25.12 -18.55 14.70
N LYS A 397 -25.05 -17.54 13.84
CA LYS A 397 -23.93 -17.37 12.88
C LYS A 397 -22.61 -16.88 13.51
N ARG A 398 -22.57 -16.62 14.82
CA ARG A 398 -21.33 -16.23 15.53
C ARG A 398 -20.36 -17.38 15.81
N ILE A 399 -20.76 -18.64 15.69
CA ILE A 399 -19.99 -19.79 16.23
C ILE A 399 -19.55 -20.80 15.15
N ALA A 400 -19.75 -20.53 13.86
CA ALA A 400 -19.31 -21.45 12.81
C ALA A 400 -18.58 -20.73 11.67
N SER A 401 -17.28 -20.51 11.87
CA SER A 401 -16.28 -20.82 10.84
C SER A 401 -14.96 -21.16 11.52
N PRO A 402 -14.36 -22.31 11.20
CA PRO A 402 -13.09 -22.78 11.78
C PRO A 402 -11.90 -21.89 11.43
#